data_AF-A0A7W1W0Q7-F1
#
_entry.id   AF-A0A7W1W0Q7-F1
#
_cell.length_a   1.000
_cell.length_b   1.000
_cell.length_c   1.000
_cell.angle_alpha   90.00
_cell.angle_beta   90.00
_cell.angle_gamma   90.00
#
_symmetry.space_group_name_H-M   'P 1'
#
loop_
_entity.id
_entity.type
_entity.pdbx_description
1 polymer ?
#
loop_
_entity_poly.entity_id
_entity_poly.type
_entity_poly.pdbx_seq_one_letter_code
_entity_poly.pdbx_strand_id
1 'polypeptide(L)'
;EAKLSEERVYGHAGVRFNLSSPKQLGEVLFERLKLDPKARKTKSGQYATGEDVLLKLAHNNQIVDDILAYRQLTKLKSTYVDALPLLINKKTGRVHTTYAQAVAVTGRLASNNPNLQNIPIRSERGREIRKAFVPRDKDHVLLSADYSQIELRIVAAISGDSAMCEAFQQQRDIHSATAAKVYGIEESAVTKEMRYKAKSVNFGIIYGQGAFGLADNLGISRSEAKEIIDNYKKQFSGIQKYMDASVNYAREHGYVKTLMGRKRWLKDINSNNFTVRGYAERNAINSPIQGTAADMIKMAMIKIHHEFKARKFKSKMVLQVHDELVFDAIIDEAEIIKPVILDCMRTALPLPNGVPVEAEIGGGINWLEAH
;
A
#
# COMPACT_ATOMS: atom_id res chain seq x y z
N GLU A 1 -26.53 7.25 7.19
CA GLU A 1 -26.02 5.92 6.80
C GLU A 1 -25.46 5.13 7.98
N ALA A 2 -24.41 5.59 8.67
CA ALA A 2 -23.83 4.85 9.80
C ALA A 2 -24.89 4.43 10.86
N LYS A 3 -25.76 5.36 11.27
CA LYS A 3 -26.87 5.07 12.20
C LYS A 3 -27.87 4.04 11.67
N LEU A 4 -28.11 4.00 10.35
CA LEU A 4 -29.00 2.99 9.76
C LEU A 4 -28.34 1.61 9.79
N SER A 5 -27.04 1.51 9.47
CA SER A 5 -26.29 0.26 9.61
C SER A 5 -26.26 -0.21 11.06
N GLU A 6 -26.07 0.71 12.02
CA GLU A 6 -26.10 0.40 13.46
C GLU A 6 -27.46 -0.18 13.89
N GLU A 7 -28.57 0.45 13.50
CA GLU A 7 -29.92 -0.05 13.82
C GLU A 7 -30.19 -1.42 13.17
N ARG A 8 -29.67 -1.68 11.95
CA ARG A 8 -29.76 -3.01 11.34
C ARG A 8 -28.95 -4.06 12.11
N VAL A 9 -27.75 -3.72 12.60
CA VAL A 9 -26.97 -4.61 13.47
C VAL A 9 -27.75 -4.94 14.74
N TYR A 10 -28.39 -3.94 15.38
CA TYR A 10 -29.22 -4.19 16.55
C TYR A 10 -30.43 -5.08 16.25
N GLY A 11 -31.08 -4.87 15.10
CA GLY A 11 -32.16 -5.73 14.63
C GLY A 11 -31.73 -7.19 14.47
N HIS A 12 -30.59 -7.44 13.81
CA HIS A 12 -30.05 -8.80 13.63
C HIS A 12 -29.55 -9.42 14.93
N ALA A 13 -28.96 -8.63 15.83
CA ALA A 13 -28.42 -9.12 17.09
C ALA A 13 -29.48 -9.38 18.17
N GLY A 14 -30.67 -8.77 18.04
CA GLY A 14 -31.72 -8.80 19.06
C GLY A 14 -31.33 -8.08 20.36
N VAL A 15 -30.22 -7.33 20.37
CA VAL A 15 -29.70 -6.61 21.53
C VAL A 15 -28.97 -5.35 21.08
N ARG A 16 -29.05 -4.30 21.90
CA ARG A 16 -28.25 -3.09 21.75
C ARG A 16 -26.94 -3.22 22.53
N PHE A 17 -25.84 -2.85 21.89
CA PHE A 17 -24.50 -2.91 22.46
C PHE A 17 -23.59 -1.89 21.77
N ASN A 18 -22.39 -1.68 22.29
CA ASN A 18 -21.42 -0.77 21.68
C ASN A 18 -20.67 -1.46 20.53
N LEU A 19 -21.01 -1.12 19.28
CA LEU A 19 -20.35 -1.63 18.07
C LEU A 19 -18.88 -1.21 17.94
N SER A 20 -18.49 -0.11 18.61
CA SER A 20 -17.09 0.33 18.64
C SER A 20 -16.25 -0.45 19.65
N SER A 21 -16.88 -1.25 20.54
CA SER A 21 -16.18 -2.08 21.53
C SER A 21 -15.90 -3.48 20.97
N PRO A 22 -14.64 -3.84 20.69
CA PRO A 22 -14.30 -5.17 20.16
C PRO A 22 -14.73 -6.31 21.08
N LYS A 23 -14.73 -6.06 22.39
CA LYS A 23 -15.17 -7.03 23.41
C LYS A 23 -16.66 -7.33 23.27
N GLN A 24 -17.51 -6.31 23.35
CA GLN A 24 -18.97 -6.51 23.27
C GLN A 24 -19.38 -7.07 21.90
N LEU A 25 -18.77 -6.57 20.83
CA LEU A 25 -19.00 -7.10 19.49
C LEU A 25 -18.64 -8.58 19.39
N GLY A 26 -17.49 -8.98 19.95
CA GLY A 26 -17.04 -10.36 19.97
C GLY A 26 -18.00 -11.28 20.73
N GLU A 27 -18.45 -10.87 21.92
CA GLU A 27 -19.42 -11.61 22.73
C GLU A 27 -20.74 -11.81 21.96
N VAL A 28 -21.25 -10.77 21.30
CA VAL A 28 -22.49 -10.87 20.50
C VAL A 28 -22.31 -11.82 19.31
N LEU A 29 -21.25 -11.66 18.51
CA LEU A 29 -21.04 -12.46 17.30
C LEU A 29 -20.76 -13.93 17.61
N PHE A 30 -19.96 -14.21 18.65
CA PHE A 30 -19.40 -15.55 18.83
C PHE A 30 -20.00 -16.32 20.02
N GLU A 31 -20.50 -15.65 21.05
CA GLU A 31 -21.16 -16.34 22.17
C GLU A 31 -22.68 -16.42 21.98
N ARG A 32 -23.32 -15.30 21.60
CA ARG A 32 -24.78 -15.26 21.40
C ARG A 32 -25.20 -15.81 20.05
N LEU A 33 -24.68 -15.23 18.97
CA LEU A 33 -25.05 -15.60 17.60
C LEU A 33 -24.30 -16.84 17.10
N LYS A 34 -23.18 -17.19 17.77
CA LYS A 34 -22.37 -18.39 17.47
C LYS A 34 -21.96 -18.50 15.99
N LEU A 35 -21.63 -17.35 15.37
CA LEU A 35 -21.35 -17.27 13.94
C LEU A 35 -20.09 -18.03 13.51
N ASP A 36 -19.14 -18.23 14.44
CA ASP A 36 -17.96 -19.06 14.21
C ASP A 36 -17.59 -19.83 15.49
N PRO A 37 -17.76 -21.16 15.54
CA PRO A 37 -17.38 -21.96 16.70
C PRO A 37 -15.86 -22.03 16.90
N LYS A 38 -15.05 -21.66 15.90
CA LYS A 38 -13.59 -21.62 15.94
C LYS A 38 -13.04 -20.19 16.04
N ALA A 39 -13.87 -19.24 16.48
CA ALA A 39 -13.50 -17.84 16.60
C ALA A 39 -12.21 -17.67 17.43
N ARG A 40 -11.22 -17.03 16.81
CA ARG A 40 -9.91 -16.81 17.44
C ARG A 40 -9.99 -15.73 18.51
N LYS A 41 -9.16 -15.86 19.55
CA LYS A 41 -8.97 -14.84 20.58
C LYS A 41 -7.64 -14.11 20.38
N THR A 42 -7.62 -12.83 20.73
CA THR A 42 -6.43 -11.99 20.77
C THR A 42 -5.57 -12.36 21.99
N LYS A 43 -4.36 -11.81 22.07
CA LYS A 43 -3.48 -11.99 23.25
C LYS A 43 -4.12 -11.51 24.55
N SER A 44 -5.07 -10.58 24.48
CA SER A 44 -5.83 -10.08 25.63
C SER A 44 -7.06 -10.94 25.99
N GLY A 45 -7.26 -12.08 25.32
CA GLY A 45 -8.35 -13.03 25.58
C GLY A 45 -9.70 -12.63 24.96
N GLN A 46 -9.80 -11.48 24.30
CA GLN A 46 -11.01 -11.04 23.60
C GLN A 46 -11.14 -11.72 22.24
N TYR A 47 -12.35 -11.93 21.74
CA TYR A 47 -12.53 -12.43 20.38
C TYR A 47 -11.97 -11.44 19.35
N ALA A 48 -11.28 -11.98 18.35
CA ALA A 48 -10.77 -11.20 17.24
C ALA A 48 -11.94 -10.76 16.35
N THR A 49 -12.19 -9.46 16.28
CA THR A 49 -13.19 -8.86 15.39
C THR A 49 -12.52 -7.93 14.39
N GLY A 50 -11.33 -8.27 13.91
CA GLY A 50 -10.62 -7.51 12.87
C GLY A 50 -11.38 -7.55 11.54
N GLU A 51 -11.09 -6.60 10.64
CA GLU A 51 -11.68 -6.56 9.29
C GLU A 51 -11.44 -7.88 8.53
N ASP A 52 -10.25 -8.47 8.68
CA ASP A 52 -9.87 -9.77 8.12
C ASP A 52 -10.72 -10.94 8.63
N VAL A 53 -11.11 -10.91 9.90
CA VAL A 53 -11.99 -11.93 10.49
C VAL A 53 -13.42 -11.73 10.01
N LEU A 54 -13.90 -10.48 10.02
CA LEU A 54 -15.26 -10.15 9.63
C LEU A 54 -15.51 -10.41 8.13
N LEU A 55 -14.58 -10.08 7.25
CA LEU A 55 -14.72 -10.33 5.81
C LEU A 55 -14.93 -11.82 5.48
N LYS A 56 -14.37 -12.74 6.28
CA LYS A 56 -14.58 -14.19 6.09
C LYS A 56 -15.99 -14.63 6.48
N LEU A 57 -16.63 -13.89 7.39
CA LEU A 57 -17.97 -14.19 7.89
C LEU A 57 -19.05 -13.44 7.11
N ALA A 58 -18.70 -12.32 6.46
CA ALA A 58 -19.56 -11.46 5.65
C ALA A 58 -20.42 -12.24 4.65
N HIS A 59 -19.80 -13.13 3.87
CA HIS A 59 -20.48 -13.89 2.81
C HIS A 59 -21.73 -14.66 3.25
N ASN A 60 -21.81 -15.05 4.52
CA ASN A 60 -22.91 -15.86 5.04
C ASN A 60 -23.74 -15.10 6.10
N ASN A 61 -23.41 -13.85 6.43
CA ASN A 61 -23.97 -13.16 7.58
C ASN A 61 -24.20 -11.67 7.33
N GLN A 62 -25.45 -11.28 7.05
CA GLN A 62 -25.83 -9.89 6.81
C GLN A 62 -25.46 -8.94 7.96
N ILE A 63 -25.52 -9.42 9.21
CA ILE A 63 -25.08 -8.63 10.38
C ILE A 63 -23.61 -8.20 10.27
N VAL A 64 -22.75 -9.05 9.69
CA VAL A 64 -21.33 -8.76 9.55
C VAL A 64 -21.08 -7.70 8.48
N ASP A 65 -21.82 -7.74 7.38
CA ASP A 65 -21.79 -6.70 6.35
C ASP A 65 -22.20 -5.34 6.93
N ASP A 66 -23.27 -5.31 7.72
CA ASP A 66 -23.71 -4.07 8.38
C ASP A 66 -22.69 -3.55 9.40
N ILE A 67 -22.00 -4.44 10.13
CA ILE A 67 -20.90 -4.07 11.03
C ILE A 67 -19.73 -3.46 10.25
N LEU A 68 -19.33 -4.07 9.14
CA LEU A 68 -18.25 -3.58 8.28
C LEU A 68 -18.60 -2.19 7.73
N ALA A 69 -19.82 -2.01 7.21
CA ALA A 69 -20.33 -0.73 6.74
C ALA A 69 -20.36 0.33 7.86
N TYR A 70 -20.87 -0.02 9.05
CA TYR A 70 -20.90 0.87 10.20
C TYR A 70 -19.48 1.34 10.59
N ARG A 71 -18.52 0.42 10.68
CA ARG A 71 -17.13 0.73 11.05
C ARG A 71 -16.45 1.60 10.02
N GLN A 72 -16.64 1.30 8.74
CA GLN A 72 -16.10 2.11 7.65
C GLN A 72 -16.65 3.53 7.74
N LEU A 73 -17.97 3.71 7.78
CA LEU A 73 -18.60 5.03 7.81
C LEU A 73 -18.23 5.82 9.06
N THR A 74 -18.23 5.17 10.22
CA THR A 74 -17.85 5.80 11.49
C THR A 74 -16.40 6.26 11.46
N LYS A 75 -15.48 5.42 10.96
CA LYS A 75 -14.07 5.80 10.77
C LYS A 75 -13.91 6.96 9.80
N LEU A 76 -14.60 6.92 8.64
CA LEU A 76 -14.57 8.01 7.67
C LEU A 76 -15.02 9.33 8.30
N LYS A 77 -16.13 9.29 9.04
CA LYS A 77 -16.69 10.44 9.74
C LYS A 77 -15.74 10.97 10.81
N SER A 78 -15.37 10.14 11.79
CA SER A 78 -14.62 10.59 12.96
C SER A 78 -13.19 11.02 12.63
N THR A 79 -12.51 10.29 11.74
CA THR A 79 -11.08 10.50 11.47
C THR A 79 -10.85 11.61 10.45
N TYR A 80 -11.77 11.82 9.52
CA TYR A 80 -11.56 12.76 8.42
C TYR A 80 -12.60 13.88 8.41
N VAL A 81 -13.89 13.55 8.31
CA VAL A 81 -14.96 14.56 8.14
C VAL A 81 -15.07 15.48 9.35
N ASP A 82 -15.06 14.94 10.56
CA ASP A 82 -15.18 15.73 11.79
C ASP A 82 -13.83 16.35 12.18
N ALA A 83 -12.74 15.59 12.07
CA ALA A 83 -11.45 16.00 12.63
C ALA A 83 -10.68 16.98 11.74
N LEU A 84 -10.65 16.82 10.41
CA LEU A 84 -9.84 17.68 9.53
C LEU A 84 -10.26 19.15 9.57
N PRO A 85 -11.55 19.52 9.56
CA PRO A 85 -11.96 20.93 9.67
C PRO A 85 -11.48 21.61 10.96
N LEU A 86 -11.39 20.85 12.06
CA LEU A 86 -10.90 21.37 13.34
C LEU A 86 -9.39 21.63 13.35
N LEU A 87 -8.66 21.07 12.38
CA LEU A 87 -7.20 21.20 12.24
C LEU A 87 -6.79 22.31 11.26
N ILE A 88 -7.75 23.09 10.74
CA ILE A 88 -7.47 24.21 9.85
C ILE A 88 -6.74 25.31 10.64
N ASN A 89 -5.56 25.67 10.16
CA ASN A 89 -4.80 26.79 10.71
C ASN A 89 -5.50 28.11 10.39
N LYS A 90 -5.88 28.87 11.43
CA LYS A 90 -6.61 30.14 11.31
C LYS A 90 -5.89 31.22 10.51
N LYS A 91 -4.55 31.22 10.45
CA LYS A 91 -3.77 32.23 9.71
C LYS A 91 -3.73 31.95 8.23
N THR A 92 -3.63 30.68 7.84
CA THR A 92 -3.42 30.31 6.43
C THR A 92 -4.67 29.77 5.74
N GLY A 93 -5.72 29.44 6.51
CA GLY A 93 -6.92 28.74 6.02
C GLY A 93 -6.62 27.34 5.49
N ARG A 94 -5.57 26.67 5.99
CA ARG A 94 -5.05 25.39 5.46
C ARG A 94 -4.76 24.39 6.57
N VAL A 95 -4.79 23.11 6.22
CA VAL A 95 -4.29 22.03 7.06
C VAL A 95 -2.78 21.89 6.83
N HIS A 96 -2.00 21.82 7.91
CA HIS A 96 -0.55 21.66 7.87
C HIS A 96 -0.15 20.34 8.53
N THR A 97 0.35 19.39 7.75
CA THR A 97 0.92 18.15 8.31
C THR A 97 2.35 18.38 8.77
N THR A 98 2.81 17.54 9.70
CA THR A 98 4.23 17.35 10.03
C THR A 98 4.76 16.09 9.35
N TYR A 99 5.83 16.21 8.56
CA TYR A 99 6.54 15.04 8.02
C TYR A 99 7.67 14.62 8.96
N ALA A 100 7.50 13.49 9.62
CA ALA A 100 8.53 12.89 10.44
C ALA A 100 9.48 12.06 9.57
N GLN A 101 10.73 12.50 9.49
CA GLN A 101 11.76 11.93 8.60
C GLN A 101 12.51 10.73 9.20
N ALA A 102 12.56 10.62 10.53
CA ALA A 102 13.36 9.64 11.28
C ALA A 102 12.51 8.65 12.09
N VAL A 103 11.33 8.26 11.59
CA VAL A 103 10.39 7.35 12.30
C VAL A 103 10.29 5.98 11.64
N ALA A 104 10.06 5.91 10.33
CA ALA A 104 9.88 4.62 9.65
C ALA A 104 11.23 3.90 9.48
N VAL A 105 11.29 2.65 9.93
CA VAL A 105 12.50 1.80 9.87
C VAL A 105 12.98 1.57 8.43
N THR A 106 12.07 1.63 7.45
CA THR A 106 12.39 1.48 6.03
C THR A 106 12.80 2.79 5.35
N GLY A 107 12.82 3.90 6.08
CA GLY A 107 13.23 5.20 5.54
C GLY A 107 12.12 5.97 4.84
N ARG A 108 10.87 5.49 4.82
CA ARG A 108 9.70 6.28 4.38
C ARG A 108 9.50 7.51 5.28
N LEU A 109 8.87 8.56 4.74
CA LEU A 109 8.34 9.64 5.56
C LEU A 109 7.05 9.19 6.22
N ALA A 110 6.77 9.69 7.43
CA ALA A 110 5.47 9.55 8.08
C ALA A 110 4.82 10.92 8.25
N SER A 111 3.55 11.05 7.90
CA SER A 111 2.75 12.25 8.10
C SER A 111 1.96 12.17 9.41
N ASN A 112 2.06 13.21 10.23
CA ASN A 112 1.40 13.30 11.53
C ASN A 112 0.76 14.70 11.72
N ASN A 113 -0.32 14.74 12.49
CA ASN A 113 -1.00 15.96 12.94
C ASN A 113 -1.38 16.96 11.81
N PRO A 114 -2.27 16.59 10.87
CA PRO A 114 -2.88 15.27 10.68
C PRO A 114 -2.06 14.35 9.78
N ASN A 115 -2.37 13.05 9.80
CA ASN A 115 -1.85 12.14 8.80
C ASN A 115 -2.58 12.34 7.47
N LEU A 116 -1.89 12.87 6.47
CA LEU A 116 -2.37 13.10 5.11
C LEU A 116 -1.90 12.03 4.12
N GLN A 117 -1.09 11.06 4.56
CA GLN A 117 -0.68 9.93 3.72
C GLN A 117 -1.71 8.80 3.68
N ASN A 118 -2.68 8.80 4.60
CA ASN A 118 -3.71 7.77 4.70
C ASN A 118 -5.11 8.27 4.31
N ILE A 119 -5.20 9.31 3.47
CA ILE A 119 -6.49 9.79 2.96
C ILE A 119 -7.10 8.68 2.06
N PRO A 120 -8.33 8.22 2.35
CA PRO A 120 -8.92 7.06 1.69
C PRO A 120 -9.05 7.21 0.16
N ILE A 121 -8.87 6.10 -0.56
CA ILE A 121 -9.02 6.04 -2.04
C ILE A 121 -9.69 4.76 -2.56
N ARG A 122 -9.75 3.70 -1.74
CA ARG A 122 -10.23 2.39 -2.19
C ARG A 122 -11.75 2.32 -2.36
N SER A 123 -12.48 2.78 -1.35
CA SER A 123 -13.95 2.78 -1.35
C SER A 123 -14.50 4.06 -1.95
N GLU A 124 -15.64 3.98 -2.63
CA GLU A 124 -16.36 5.13 -3.20
C GLU A 124 -16.56 6.26 -2.18
N ARG A 125 -17.17 5.98 -1.02
CA ARG A 125 -17.33 6.97 0.06
C ARG A 125 -16.02 7.56 0.57
N GLY A 126 -14.94 6.78 0.52
CA GLY A 126 -13.60 7.24 0.89
C GLY A 126 -13.01 8.21 -0.14
N ARG A 127 -13.23 7.94 -1.43
CA ARG A 127 -12.78 8.81 -2.54
C ARG A 127 -13.39 10.20 -2.44
N GLU A 128 -14.64 10.29 -2.01
CA GLU A 128 -15.32 11.59 -1.82
C GLU A 128 -14.58 12.50 -0.82
N ILE A 129 -13.85 11.96 0.16
CA ILE A 129 -13.04 12.77 1.08
C ILE A 129 -11.90 13.49 0.33
N ARG A 130 -11.32 12.87 -0.72
CA ARG A 130 -10.27 13.52 -1.52
C ARG A 130 -10.77 14.75 -2.29
N LYS A 131 -12.07 14.84 -2.60
CA LYS A 131 -12.65 16.04 -3.22
C LYS A 131 -12.55 17.28 -2.32
N ALA A 132 -12.45 17.10 -1.01
CA ALA A 132 -12.29 18.22 -0.06
C ALA A 132 -10.88 18.83 -0.07
N PHE A 133 -9.91 18.19 -0.73
CA PHE A 133 -8.56 18.72 -0.90
C PHE A 133 -8.48 19.43 -2.25
N VAL A 134 -8.50 20.76 -2.20
CA VAL A 134 -8.60 21.64 -3.38
C VAL A 134 -7.34 22.50 -3.55
N PRO A 135 -7.09 23.04 -4.75
CA PRO A 135 -6.02 24.01 -5.00
C PRO A 135 -6.13 25.22 -4.08
N ARG A 136 -5.04 25.98 -3.98
CA ARG A 136 -5.01 27.07 -3.02
C ARG A 136 -5.97 28.23 -3.27
N ASP A 137 -6.28 28.47 -4.54
CA ASP A 137 -7.17 29.50 -5.06
C ASP A 137 -7.51 29.15 -6.53
N LYS A 138 -8.24 30.03 -7.21
CA LYS A 138 -8.73 29.82 -8.58
C LYS A 138 -7.64 29.85 -9.66
N ASP A 139 -6.46 30.36 -9.34
CA ASP A 139 -5.34 30.49 -10.29
C ASP A 139 -4.41 29.27 -10.19
N HIS A 140 -4.79 28.26 -9.39
CA HIS A 140 -4.04 27.04 -9.16
C HIS A 140 -4.84 25.78 -9.50
N VAL A 141 -4.10 24.71 -9.79
CA VAL A 141 -4.59 23.36 -10.02
C VAL A 141 -3.77 22.39 -9.18
N LEU A 142 -4.36 21.27 -8.76
CA LEU A 142 -3.59 20.20 -8.14
C LEU A 142 -3.01 19.30 -9.23
N LEU A 143 -1.73 18.98 -9.13
CA LEU A 143 -1.09 17.92 -9.92
C LEU A 143 -0.73 16.77 -8.99
N SER A 144 -1.00 15.54 -9.39
CA SER A 144 -0.55 14.33 -8.67
C SER A 144 0.31 13.50 -9.60
N ALA A 145 1.55 13.24 -9.18
CA ALA A 145 2.50 12.41 -9.90
C ALA A 145 2.83 11.16 -9.09
N ASP A 146 2.64 9.98 -9.65
CA ASP A 146 2.84 8.69 -8.97
C ASP A 146 3.73 7.77 -9.81
N TYR A 147 4.57 6.97 -9.15
CA TYR A 147 5.34 5.97 -9.84
C TYR A 147 4.48 4.77 -10.23
N SER A 148 4.62 4.31 -11.47
CA SER A 148 3.92 3.13 -11.95
C SER A 148 4.60 1.85 -11.44
N GLN A 149 3.99 1.20 -10.44
CA GLN A 149 4.39 -0.12 -9.93
C GLN A 149 5.84 -0.18 -9.40
N ILE A 150 6.30 0.87 -8.71
CA ILE A 150 7.72 1.05 -8.41
C ILE A 150 8.35 -0.09 -7.61
N GLU A 151 7.63 -0.65 -6.65
CA GLU A 151 8.17 -1.75 -5.84
C GLU A 151 8.42 -3.02 -6.68
N LEU A 152 7.58 -3.30 -7.69
CA LEU A 152 7.78 -4.42 -8.60
C LEU A 152 8.96 -4.18 -9.54
N ARG A 153 9.11 -2.95 -10.04
CA ARG A 153 10.27 -2.55 -10.86
C ARG A 153 11.57 -2.67 -10.06
N ILE A 154 11.57 -2.25 -8.79
CA ILE A 154 12.71 -2.42 -7.89
C ILE A 154 13.00 -3.90 -7.67
N VAL A 155 12.00 -4.74 -7.45
CA VAL A 155 12.20 -6.20 -7.30
C VAL A 155 12.84 -6.79 -8.54
N ALA A 156 12.33 -6.49 -9.74
CA ALA A 156 12.91 -6.93 -11.00
C ALA A 156 14.38 -6.50 -11.08
N ALA A 157 14.64 -5.22 -10.83
CA ALA A 157 15.96 -4.62 -10.93
C ALA A 157 16.96 -5.23 -9.94
N ILE A 158 16.63 -5.37 -8.65
CA ILE A 158 17.58 -5.87 -7.65
C ILE A 158 17.73 -7.39 -7.67
N SER A 159 16.72 -8.11 -8.15
CA SER A 159 16.79 -9.57 -8.30
C SER A 159 17.51 -9.99 -9.57
N GLY A 160 17.50 -9.14 -10.60
CA GLY A 160 18.03 -9.47 -11.93
C GLY A 160 17.28 -10.61 -12.58
N ASP A 161 16.02 -10.84 -12.22
CA ASP A 161 15.20 -11.87 -12.83
C ASP A 161 14.88 -11.51 -14.29
N SER A 162 15.40 -12.30 -15.24
CA SER A 162 15.31 -11.98 -16.67
C SER A 162 13.87 -11.85 -17.14
N ALA A 163 12.99 -12.75 -16.71
CA ALA A 163 11.58 -12.72 -17.08
C ALA A 163 10.88 -11.44 -16.62
N MET A 164 11.13 -11.02 -15.37
CA MET A 164 10.52 -9.80 -14.84
C MET A 164 11.14 -8.54 -15.42
N CYS A 165 12.47 -8.50 -15.63
CA CYS A 165 13.16 -7.39 -16.28
C CYS A 165 12.67 -7.19 -17.72
N GLU A 166 12.61 -8.26 -18.52
CA GLU A 166 12.13 -8.22 -19.90
C GLU A 166 10.68 -7.72 -19.98
N ALA A 167 9.81 -8.18 -19.07
CA ALA A 167 8.42 -7.72 -19.03
C ALA A 167 8.31 -6.20 -18.85
N PHE A 168 9.12 -5.61 -17.96
CA PHE A 168 9.13 -4.15 -17.78
C PHE A 168 9.79 -3.40 -18.93
N GLN A 169 10.87 -3.95 -19.52
CA GLN A 169 11.54 -3.37 -20.68
C GLN A 169 10.63 -3.33 -21.91
N GLN A 170 9.78 -4.35 -22.08
CA GLN A 170 8.79 -4.45 -23.15
C GLN A 170 7.46 -3.76 -22.80
N GLN A 171 7.37 -3.04 -21.67
CA GLN A 171 6.16 -2.35 -21.20
C GLN A 171 4.91 -3.26 -21.12
N ARG A 172 5.10 -4.55 -20.84
CA ARG A 172 3.99 -5.50 -20.66
C ARG A 172 3.31 -5.28 -19.31
N ASP A 173 2.03 -5.64 -19.21
CA ASP A 173 1.35 -5.67 -17.93
C ASP A 173 1.95 -6.80 -17.07
N ILE A 174 2.71 -6.44 -16.04
CA ILE A 174 3.41 -7.43 -15.23
C ILE A 174 2.46 -8.45 -14.58
N HIS A 175 1.23 -8.04 -14.22
CA HIS A 175 0.29 -8.96 -13.59
C HIS A 175 -0.26 -9.97 -14.60
N SER A 176 -0.53 -9.52 -15.83
CA SER A 176 -0.93 -10.40 -16.92
C SER A 176 0.22 -11.34 -17.34
N ALA A 177 1.44 -10.80 -17.49
CA ALA A 177 2.62 -11.59 -17.80
C ALA A 177 2.92 -12.64 -16.70
N THR A 178 2.80 -12.27 -15.41
CA THR A 178 2.91 -13.23 -14.31
C THR A 178 1.80 -14.28 -14.37
N ALA A 179 0.55 -13.89 -14.61
CA ALA A 179 -0.57 -14.83 -14.70
C ALA A 179 -0.32 -15.85 -15.82
N ALA A 180 0.02 -15.38 -17.03
CA ALA A 180 0.33 -16.22 -18.19
C ALA A 180 1.39 -17.28 -17.85
N LYS A 181 2.50 -16.87 -17.21
CA LYS A 181 3.57 -17.79 -16.81
C LYS A 181 3.17 -18.76 -15.70
N VAL A 182 2.43 -18.30 -14.68
CA VAL A 182 2.01 -19.14 -13.54
C VAL A 182 0.97 -20.17 -13.95
N TYR A 183 0.04 -19.80 -14.82
CA TYR A 183 -1.01 -20.68 -15.34
C TYR A 183 -0.61 -21.48 -16.59
N GLY A 184 0.55 -21.17 -17.19
CA GLY A 184 1.03 -21.85 -18.40
C GLY A 184 0.17 -21.59 -19.63
N ILE A 185 -0.36 -20.37 -19.77
CA ILE A 185 -1.24 -19.95 -20.88
C ILE A 185 -0.66 -18.73 -21.60
N GLU A 186 -1.15 -18.47 -22.80
CA GLU A 186 -0.83 -17.23 -23.53
C GLU A 186 -1.35 -15.99 -22.79
N GLU A 187 -0.62 -14.86 -22.89
CA GLU A 187 -1.00 -13.62 -22.21
C GLU A 187 -2.36 -13.09 -22.67
N SER A 188 -2.73 -13.32 -23.93
CA SER A 188 -4.04 -12.98 -24.48
C SER A 188 -5.19 -13.81 -23.90
N ALA A 189 -4.90 -14.98 -23.33
CA ALA A 189 -5.88 -15.85 -22.67
C ALA A 189 -6.05 -15.53 -21.18
N VAL A 190 -5.29 -14.57 -20.64
CA VAL A 190 -5.38 -14.18 -19.22
C VAL A 190 -6.70 -13.47 -18.96
N THR A 191 -7.52 -14.05 -18.10
CA THR A 191 -8.77 -13.42 -17.65
C THR A 191 -8.51 -12.32 -16.61
N LYS A 192 -9.48 -11.42 -16.41
CA LYS A 192 -9.41 -10.40 -15.35
C LYS A 192 -9.24 -11.02 -13.96
N GLU A 193 -9.85 -12.18 -13.72
CA GLU A 193 -9.72 -12.90 -12.45
C GLU A 193 -8.31 -13.46 -12.27
N MET A 194 -7.73 -14.08 -13.29
CA MET A 194 -6.35 -14.56 -13.27
C MET A 194 -5.36 -13.42 -13.02
N ARG A 195 -5.54 -12.29 -13.68
CA ARG A 195 -4.74 -11.07 -13.45
C ARG A 195 -4.87 -10.57 -12.01
N TYR A 196 -6.08 -10.56 -11.45
CA TYR A 196 -6.32 -10.15 -10.06
C TYR A 196 -5.63 -11.09 -9.05
N LYS A 197 -5.73 -12.41 -9.26
CA LYS A 197 -5.02 -13.41 -8.46
C LYS A 197 -3.50 -13.22 -8.58
N ALA A 198 -2.97 -13.07 -9.79
CA ALA A 198 -1.55 -12.85 -10.04
C ALA A 198 -1.01 -11.55 -9.42
N LYS A 199 -1.81 -10.48 -9.36
CA LYS A 199 -1.48 -9.27 -8.60
C LYS A 199 -1.26 -9.59 -7.13
N SER A 200 -2.19 -10.31 -6.52
CA SER A 200 -2.09 -10.72 -5.11
C SER A 200 -0.90 -11.65 -4.86
N VAL A 201 -0.59 -12.55 -5.80
CA VAL A 201 0.57 -13.44 -5.78
C VAL A 201 1.88 -12.63 -5.85
N ASN A 202 2.00 -11.70 -6.79
CA ASN A 202 3.19 -10.85 -6.93
C ASN A 202 3.51 -10.14 -5.61
N PHE A 203 2.56 -9.38 -5.06
CA PHE A 203 2.76 -8.69 -3.79
C PHE A 203 2.99 -9.67 -2.63
N GLY A 204 2.21 -10.75 -2.55
CA GLY A 204 2.35 -11.75 -1.51
C GLY A 204 3.76 -12.36 -1.47
N ILE A 205 4.25 -12.87 -2.60
CA ILE A 205 5.55 -13.56 -2.68
C ILE A 205 6.70 -12.58 -2.45
N ILE A 206 6.63 -11.37 -3.01
CA ILE A 206 7.64 -10.33 -2.82
C ILE A 206 7.77 -9.92 -1.35
N TYR A 207 6.67 -9.99 -0.58
CA TYR A 207 6.67 -9.75 0.86
C TYR A 207 6.90 -11.03 1.69
N GLY A 208 7.32 -12.12 1.06
CA GLY A 208 7.66 -13.38 1.72
C GLY A 208 6.45 -14.09 2.33
N GLN A 209 5.26 -13.89 1.76
CA GLN A 209 4.05 -14.59 2.18
C GLN A 209 4.16 -16.08 1.84
N GLY A 210 3.96 -16.94 2.83
CA GLY A 210 3.90 -18.39 2.62
C GLY A 210 2.53 -18.86 2.11
N ALA A 211 2.45 -20.14 1.72
CA ALA A 211 1.23 -20.76 1.17
C ALA A 211 -0.01 -20.58 2.06
N PHE A 212 0.15 -20.59 3.39
CA PHE A 212 -0.96 -20.35 4.31
C PHE A 212 -1.58 -18.96 4.12
N GLY A 213 -0.75 -17.92 4.06
CA GLY A 213 -1.24 -16.55 3.90
C GLY A 213 -1.81 -16.33 2.51
N LEU A 214 -1.17 -16.89 1.47
CA LEU A 214 -1.64 -16.74 0.10
C LEU A 214 -2.99 -17.42 -0.11
N ALA A 215 -3.18 -18.62 0.44
CA ALA A 215 -4.46 -19.34 0.41
C ALA A 215 -5.58 -18.51 1.05
N ASP A 216 -5.31 -17.90 2.21
CA ASP A 216 -6.26 -17.08 2.95
C ASP A 216 -6.64 -15.80 2.17
N ASN A 217 -5.65 -15.14 1.56
CA ASN A 217 -5.86 -13.93 0.76
C ASN A 217 -6.65 -14.19 -0.53
N LEU A 218 -6.43 -15.34 -1.16
CA LEU A 218 -7.04 -15.70 -2.44
C LEU A 218 -8.35 -16.49 -2.28
N GLY A 219 -8.66 -16.96 -1.07
CA GLY A 219 -9.82 -17.83 -0.84
C GLY A 219 -9.68 -19.21 -1.49
N ILE A 220 -8.47 -19.73 -1.64
CA ILE A 220 -8.17 -21.00 -2.32
C ILE A 220 -7.63 -22.06 -1.36
N SER A 221 -7.52 -23.30 -1.84
CA SER A 221 -6.93 -24.39 -1.05
C SER A 221 -5.43 -24.15 -0.79
N ARG A 222 -4.91 -24.69 0.32
CA ARG A 222 -3.46 -24.60 0.61
C ARG A 222 -2.59 -25.31 -0.42
N SER A 223 -3.10 -26.41 -0.99
CA SER A 223 -2.43 -27.14 -2.08
C SER A 223 -2.30 -26.27 -3.33
N GLU A 224 -3.38 -25.61 -3.73
CA GLU A 224 -3.39 -24.70 -4.89
C GLU A 224 -2.47 -23.49 -4.65
N ALA A 225 -2.53 -22.89 -3.46
CA ALA A 225 -1.62 -21.79 -3.11
C ALA A 225 -0.14 -22.22 -3.14
N LYS A 226 0.17 -23.45 -2.70
CA LYS A 226 1.52 -24.02 -2.77
C LYS A 226 1.95 -24.20 -4.23
N GLU A 227 1.09 -24.76 -5.07
CA GLU A 227 1.37 -24.94 -6.50
C GLU A 227 1.66 -23.61 -7.20
N ILE A 228 0.85 -22.58 -6.94
CA ILE A 228 1.06 -21.23 -7.46
C ILE A 228 2.44 -20.68 -7.04
N ILE A 229 2.81 -20.84 -5.77
CA ILE A 229 4.13 -20.40 -5.26
C ILE A 229 5.25 -21.19 -5.92
N ASP A 230 5.12 -22.51 -6.04
CA ASP A 230 6.16 -23.37 -6.61
C ASP A 230 6.34 -23.06 -8.10
N ASN A 231 5.25 -22.81 -8.85
CA ASN A 231 5.30 -22.36 -10.24
C ASN A 231 5.92 -20.97 -10.37
N TYR A 232 5.55 -20.02 -9.50
CA TYR A 232 6.17 -18.69 -9.47
C TYR A 232 7.68 -18.78 -9.27
N LYS A 233 8.14 -19.58 -8.29
CA LYS A 233 9.57 -19.76 -8.03
C LYS A 233 10.34 -20.36 -9.21
N LYS A 234 9.71 -21.29 -9.95
CA LYS A 234 10.29 -21.85 -11.17
C LYS A 234 10.42 -20.80 -12.27
N GLN A 235 9.38 -20.00 -12.48
CA GLN A 235 9.32 -19.00 -13.56
C GLN A 235 10.14 -17.74 -13.26
N PHE A 236 10.29 -17.39 -11.98
CA PHE A 236 10.98 -16.20 -11.49
C PHE A 236 12.15 -16.57 -10.57
N SER A 237 13.07 -17.39 -11.09
CA SER A 237 14.19 -17.95 -10.31
C SER A 237 15.16 -16.89 -9.77
N GLY A 238 15.30 -15.74 -10.44
CA GLY A 238 16.12 -14.63 -9.98
C GLY A 238 15.57 -14.02 -8.70
N ILE A 239 14.24 -13.94 -8.56
CA ILE A 239 13.58 -13.46 -7.35
C ILE A 239 13.88 -14.39 -6.18
N GLN A 240 13.77 -15.71 -6.37
CA GLN A 240 14.09 -16.68 -5.32
C GLN A 240 15.56 -16.59 -4.88
N LYS A 241 16.50 -16.49 -5.84
CA LYS A 241 17.93 -16.28 -5.55
C LYS A 241 18.15 -15.01 -4.73
N TYR A 242 17.47 -13.92 -5.08
CA TYR A 242 17.53 -12.65 -4.34
C TYR A 242 16.99 -12.79 -2.91
N MET A 243 15.86 -13.48 -2.72
CA MET A 243 15.28 -13.71 -1.40
C MET A 243 16.25 -14.48 -0.49
N ASP A 244 16.83 -15.55 -1.02
CA ASP A 244 17.80 -16.39 -0.28
C ASP A 244 19.07 -15.61 0.02
N ALA A 245 19.61 -14.87 -0.95
CA ALA A 245 20.79 -14.02 -0.77
C ALA A 245 20.55 -12.92 0.27
N SER A 246 19.37 -12.30 0.28
CA SER A 246 19.01 -11.24 1.22
C SER A 246 18.93 -11.76 2.66
N VAL A 247 18.36 -12.95 2.86
CA VAL A 247 18.31 -13.60 4.17
C VAL A 247 19.71 -14.01 4.63
N ASN A 248 20.51 -14.62 3.76
CA ASN A 248 21.87 -15.04 4.10
C ASN A 248 22.76 -13.84 4.45
N TYR A 249 22.69 -12.78 3.66
CA TYR A 249 23.40 -11.53 3.95
C TYR A 249 22.99 -10.97 5.32
N ALA A 250 21.70 -10.97 5.63
CA ALA A 250 21.19 -10.50 6.92
C ALA A 250 21.67 -11.37 8.09
N ARG A 251 21.75 -12.70 7.93
CA ARG A 251 22.25 -13.62 8.97
C ARG A 251 23.73 -13.40 9.27
N GLU A 252 24.53 -13.17 8.23
CA GLU A 252 25.97 -12.94 8.34
C GLU A 252 26.28 -11.55 8.90
N HIS A 253 25.59 -10.50 8.42
CA HIS A 253 25.94 -9.11 8.73
C HIS A 253 25.07 -8.48 9.84
N GLY A 254 23.92 -9.08 10.15
CA GLY A 254 22.93 -8.54 11.09
C GLY A 254 22.05 -7.40 10.54
N TYR A 255 22.21 -7.02 9.26
CA TYR A 255 21.42 -5.97 8.62
C TYR A 255 21.23 -6.23 7.12
N VAL A 256 20.30 -5.50 6.51
CA VAL A 256 20.13 -5.38 5.05
C VAL A 256 20.26 -3.93 4.61
N LYS A 257 20.52 -3.69 3.32
CA LYS A 257 20.70 -2.35 2.76
C LYS A 257 19.88 -2.11 1.50
N THR A 258 19.46 -0.86 1.26
CA THR A 258 18.87 -0.41 -0.01
C THR A 258 19.94 -0.23 -1.09
N LEU A 259 19.53 0.07 -2.33
CA LEU A 259 20.47 0.43 -3.40
C LEU A 259 21.36 1.64 -3.04
N MET A 260 20.82 2.58 -2.25
CA MET A 260 21.56 3.75 -1.76
C MET A 260 22.29 3.51 -0.43
N GLY A 261 22.32 2.27 0.05
CA GLY A 261 23.08 1.89 1.23
C GLY A 261 22.39 2.17 2.57
N ARG A 262 21.11 2.58 2.59
CA ARG A 262 20.35 2.73 3.84
C ARG A 262 20.23 1.37 4.53
N LYS A 263 20.68 1.28 5.78
CA LYS A 263 20.69 0.03 6.55
C LYS A 263 19.45 -0.14 7.41
N ARG A 264 18.97 -1.37 7.51
CA ARG A 264 18.03 -1.83 8.55
C ARG A 264 18.62 -3.01 9.30
N TRP A 265 18.83 -2.85 10.60
CA TRP A 265 19.29 -3.92 11.49
C TRP A 265 18.16 -4.90 11.81
N LEU A 266 18.48 -6.19 11.84
CA LEU A 266 17.54 -7.30 12.06
C LEU A 266 18.05 -8.19 13.18
N LYS A 267 17.89 -7.73 14.43
CA LYS A 267 18.40 -8.43 15.63
C LYS A 267 17.93 -9.88 15.75
N ASP A 268 16.73 -10.15 15.24
CA ASP A 268 16.04 -11.44 15.35
C ASP A 268 16.33 -12.41 14.19
N ILE A 269 17.20 -12.04 13.23
CA ILE A 269 17.46 -12.83 12.02
C ILE A 269 18.06 -14.22 12.31
N ASN A 270 18.74 -14.35 13.46
CA ASN A 270 19.34 -15.60 13.95
C ASN A 270 18.57 -16.17 15.17
N SER A 271 17.34 -15.72 15.44
CA SER A 271 16.55 -16.20 16.58
C SER A 271 16.26 -17.70 16.47
N ASN A 272 16.36 -18.44 17.58
CA ASN A 272 15.96 -19.86 17.62
C ASN A 272 14.45 -20.06 17.45
N ASN A 273 13.64 -19.03 17.78
CA ASN A 273 12.19 -19.08 17.60
C ASN A 273 11.82 -18.91 16.11
N PHE A 274 11.26 -19.96 15.51
CA PHE A 274 10.87 -19.98 14.10
C PHE A 274 9.96 -18.82 13.67
N THR A 275 9.00 -18.42 14.52
CA THR A 275 8.06 -17.34 14.19
C THR A 275 8.75 -15.99 14.17
N VAL A 276 9.59 -15.74 15.17
CA VAL A 276 10.37 -14.50 15.31
C VAL A 276 11.39 -14.37 14.18
N ARG A 277 12.13 -15.46 13.91
CA ARG A 277 13.08 -15.54 12.80
C ARG A 277 12.40 -15.35 11.45
N GLY A 278 11.29 -16.04 11.19
CA GLY A 278 10.55 -15.91 9.93
C GLY A 278 10.02 -14.49 9.69
N TYR A 279 9.68 -13.75 10.74
CA TYR A 279 9.35 -12.32 10.62
C TYR A 279 10.58 -11.47 10.25
N ALA A 280 11.74 -11.73 10.86
CA ALA A 280 12.99 -11.06 10.50
C ALA A 280 13.41 -11.36 9.05
N GLU A 281 13.27 -12.60 8.58
CA GLU A 281 13.57 -13.02 7.20
C GLU A 281 12.69 -12.29 6.17
N ARG A 282 11.37 -12.19 6.42
CA ARG A 282 10.47 -11.38 5.57
C ARG A 282 10.89 -9.92 5.52
N ASN A 283 11.34 -9.37 6.64
CA ASN A 283 11.86 -8.01 6.68
C ASN A 283 13.21 -7.86 5.95
N ALA A 284 14.07 -8.89 5.97
CA ALA A 284 15.31 -8.90 5.21
C ALA A 284 15.06 -8.76 3.70
N ILE A 285 14.01 -9.41 3.22
CA ILE A 285 13.58 -9.36 1.82
C ILE A 285 12.89 -8.03 1.49
N ASN A 286 11.92 -7.60 2.30
CA ASN A 286 11.10 -6.44 1.98
C ASN A 286 11.83 -5.08 2.15
N SER A 287 12.71 -4.96 3.14
CA SER A 287 13.28 -3.65 3.50
C SER A 287 14.14 -3.02 2.41
N PRO A 288 15.00 -3.77 1.68
CA PRO A 288 15.72 -3.22 0.54
C PRO A 288 14.79 -2.70 -0.54
N ILE A 289 13.67 -3.39 -0.80
CA ILE A 289 12.70 -2.99 -1.83
C ILE A 289 12.00 -1.69 -1.42
N GLN A 290 11.32 -1.71 -0.27
CA GLN A 290 10.55 -0.58 0.23
C GLN A 290 11.44 0.63 0.53
N GLY A 291 12.64 0.38 1.06
CA GLY A 291 13.59 1.43 1.37
C GLY A 291 14.20 2.05 0.11
N THR A 292 14.45 1.27 -0.93
CA THR A 292 14.91 1.80 -2.23
C THR A 292 13.83 2.68 -2.86
N ALA A 293 12.55 2.31 -2.76
CA ALA A 293 11.44 3.16 -3.22
C ALA A 293 11.40 4.48 -2.42
N ALA A 294 11.61 4.41 -1.10
CA ALA A 294 11.68 5.59 -0.24
C ALA A 294 12.90 6.48 -0.54
N ASP A 295 14.05 5.89 -0.90
CA ASP A 295 15.24 6.62 -1.32
C ASP A 295 14.98 7.32 -2.67
N MET A 296 14.39 6.60 -3.62
CA MET A 296 14.07 7.12 -4.96
C MET A 296 13.13 8.33 -4.89
N ILE A 297 11.99 8.24 -4.19
CA ILE A 297 11.04 9.37 -4.10
C ILE A 297 11.68 10.58 -3.41
N LYS A 298 12.54 10.37 -2.40
CA LYS A 298 13.28 11.46 -1.73
C LYS A 298 14.28 12.13 -2.67
N MET A 299 14.99 11.35 -3.47
CA MET A 299 15.87 11.88 -4.51
C MET A 299 15.09 12.67 -5.57
N ALA A 300 13.92 12.17 -5.99
CA ALA A 300 13.03 12.88 -6.90
C ALA A 300 12.59 14.22 -6.30
N MET A 301 12.19 14.25 -5.03
CA MET A 301 11.80 15.49 -4.33
C MET A 301 12.92 16.54 -4.34
N ILE A 302 14.17 16.13 -4.09
CA ILE A 302 15.33 17.02 -4.11
C ILE A 302 15.58 17.54 -5.54
N LYS A 303 15.56 16.67 -6.55
CA LYS A 303 15.72 17.06 -7.96
C LYS A 303 14.66 18.06 -8.40
N ILE A 304 13.39 17.78 -8.12
CA ILE A 304 12.26 18.66 -8.43
C ILE A 304 12.42 20.01 -7.75
N HIS A 305 12.81 20.03 -6.46
CA HIS A 305 13.05 21.27 -5.74
C HIS A 305 14.14 22.13 -6.41
N HIS A 306 15.24 21.50 -6.84
CA HIS A 306 16.32 22.20 -7.55
C HIS A 306 15.87 22.74 -8.90
N GLU A 307 15.18 21.95 -9.72
CA GLU A 307 14.65 22.39 -11.02
C GLU A 307 13.66 23.55 -10.87
N PHE A 308 12.75 23.46 -9.90
CA PHE A 308 11.77 24.52 -9.64
C PHE A 308 12.46 25.82 -9.24
N LYS A 309 13.49 25.74 -8.40
CA LYS A 309 14.27 26.91 -7.98
C LYS A 309 15.09 27.50 -9.14
N ALA A 310 15.74 26.66 -9.94
CA ALA A 310 16.57 27.09 -11.06
C ALA A 310 15.75 27.81 -12.15
N ARG A 311 14.58 27.23 -12.49
CA ARG A 311 13.65 27.78 -13.48
C ARG A 311 12.70 28.84 -12.89
N LYS A 312 12.80 29.12 -11.59
CA LYS A 312 12.02 30.11 -10.84
C LYS A 312 10.50 29.88 -10.86
N PHE A 313 10.06 28.62 -11.00
CA PHE A 313 8.66 28.26 -10.87
C PHE A 313 8.11 28.65 -9.50
N LYS A 314 6.84 29.06 -9.48
CA LYS A 314 6.14 29.49 -8.26
C LYS A 314 5.25 28.38 -7.68
N SER A 315 4.90 27.40 -8.50
CA SER A 315 4.24 26.15 -8.12
C SER A 315 4.99 25.44 -6.99
N LYS A 316 4.26 24.73 -6.13
CA LYS A 316 4.83 24.10 -4.93
C LYS A 316 4.45 22.64 -4.80
N MET A 317 5.42 21.82 -4.40
CA MET A 317 5.13 20.50 -3.85
C MET A 317 4.49 20.66 -2.46
N VAL A 318 3.33 20.03 -2.25
CA VAL A 318 2.53 20.18 -1.03
C VAL A 318 2.44 18.89 -0.21
N LEU A 319 2.44 17.72 -0.86
CA LEU A 319 2.40 16.42 -0.17
C LEU A 319 3.31 15.41 -0.84
N GLN A 320 3.84 14.51 -0.03
CA GLN A 320 4.38 13.21 -0.43
C GLN A 320 3.56 12.10 0.22
N VAL A 321 3.06 11.17 -0.59
CA VAL A 321 2.20 10.05 -0.18
C VAL A 321 2.76 8.76 -0.77
N HIS A 322 3.67 8.12 -0.03
CA HIS A 322 4.34 6.90 -0.47
C HIS A 322 5.14 7.10 -1.77
N ASP A 323 4.64 6.64 -2.90
CA ASP A 323 5.20 6.80 -4.25
C ASP A 323 4.63 8.01 -5.02
N GLU A 324 3.64 8.69 -4.44
CA GLU A 324 2.96 9.86 -5.02
C GLU A 324 3.53 11.19 -4.48
N LEU A 325 3.63 12.20 -5.35
CA LEU A 325 3.90 13.60 -5.04
C LEU A 325 2.73 14.48 -5.52
N VAL A 326 2.23 15.32 -4.64
CA VAL A 326 1.14 16.27 -4.94
C VAL A 326 1.68 17.69 -4.97
N PHE A 327 1.26 18.45 -5.97
CA PHE A 327 1.66 19.82 -6.21
C PHE A 327 0.44 20.74 -6.25
N ASP A 328 0.60 21.93 -5.69
CA ASP A 328 -0.29 23.06 -5.88
C ASP A 328 0.38 23.97 -6.92
N ALA A 329 -0.10 23.86 -8.16
CA ALA A 329 0.55 24.40 -9.34
C ALA A 329 -0.21 25.62 -9.88
N ILE A 330 0.50 26.65 -10.31
CA ILE A 330 -0.12 27.75 -11.06
C ILE A 330 -0.59 27.19 -12.41
N ILE A 331 -1.82 27.53 -12.82
CA ILE A 331 -2.42 27.03 -14.06
C ILE A 331 -1.51 27.27 -15.27
N ASP A 332 -0.94 28.48 -15.38
CA ASP A 332 -0.04 28.86 -16.47
C ASP A 332 1.30 28.09 -16.45
N GLU A 333 1.73 27.57 -15.29
CA GLU A 333 2.94 26.76 -15.17
C GLU A 333 2.68 25.26 -15.40
N ALA A 334 1.41 24.80 -15.27
CA ALA A 334 1.07 23.39 -15.13
C ALA A 334 1.58 22.51 -16.29
N GLU A 335 1.37 22.92 -17.53
CA GLU A 335 1.81 22.16 -18.71
C GLU A 335 3.33 22.14 -18.87
N ILE A 336 4.03 23.15 -18.35
CA ILE A 336 5.50 23.25 -18.42
C ILE A 336 6.15 22.39 -17.32
N ILE A 337 5.57 22.39 -16.11
CA ILE A 337 6.17 21.66 -14.98
C ILE A 337 5.88 20.16 -15.01
N LYS A 338 4.76 19.71 -15.62
CA LYS A 338 4.44 18.28 -15.76
C LYS A 338 5.60 17.44 -16.33
N PRO A 339 6.16 17.75 -17.52
CA PRO A 339 7.29 16.98 -18.05
C PRO A 339 8.54 17.09 -17.18
N VAL A 340 8.77 18.22 -16.50
CA VAL A 340 9.90 18.39 -15.58
C VAL A 340 9.77 17.49 -14.36
N ILE A 341 8.58 17.40 -13.76
CA ILE A 341 8.29 16.51 -12.62
C ILE A 341 8.52 15.05 -13.04
N LEU A 342 7.95 14.65 -14.17
CA LEU A 342 8.09 13.29 -14.70
C LEU A 342 9.55 12.91 -14.95
N ASP A 343 10.32 13.78 -15.61
CA ASP A 343 11.74 13.54 -15.87
C ASP A 343 12.54 13.41 -14.56
N CYS A 344 12.30 14.30 -13.60
CA CYS A 344 12.95 14.23 -12.30
C CYS A 344 12.64 12.93 -11.56
N MET A 345 11.39 12.47 -11.61
CA MET A 345 10.97 11.20 -10.99
C MET A 345 11.61 10.00 -11.69
N ARG A 346 11.55 9.94 -13.03
CA ARG A 346 12.09 8.82 -13.82
C ARG A 346 13.61 8.69 -13.69
N THR A 347 14.31 9.82 -13.60
CA THR A 347 15.77 9.84 -13.51
C THR A 347 16.30 9.88 -12.08
N ALA A 348 15.44 9.94 -11.06
CA ALA A 348 15.82 10.14 -9.66
C ALA A 348 16.86 9.12 -9.17
N LEU A 349 16.64 7.85 -9.53
CA LEU A 349 17.52 6.74 -9.21
C LEU A 349 17.45 5.71 -10.34
N PRO A 350 18.47 5.63 -11.22
CA PRO A 350 18.54 4.60 -12.25
C PRO A 350 18.51 3.21 -11.61
N LEU A 351 17.61 2.35 -12.08
CA LEU A 351 17.51 0.98 -11.61
C LEU A 351 18.51 0.07 -12.35
N PRO A 352 19.12 -0.91 -11.67
CA PRO A 352 19.97 -1.90 -12.33
C PRO A 352 19.19 -2.78 -13.30
N ASN A 353 19.92 -3.55 -14.12
CA ASN A 353 19.36 -4.51 -15.07
C ASN A 353 18.41 -3.91 -16.12
N GLY A 354 18.59 -2.61 -16.42
CA GLY A 354 17.88 -1.92 -17.50
C GLY A 354 16.38 -1.81 -17.29
N VAL A 355 15.88 -1.94 -16.06
CA VAL A 355 14.45 -1.81 -15.77
C VAL A 355 14.06 -0.33 -15.81
N PRO A 356 13.15 0.10 -16.70
CA PRO A 356 12.75 1.50 -16.78
C PRO A 356 11.96 1.91 -15.53
N VAL A 357 12.17 3.14 -15.06
CA VAL A 357 11.33 3.77 -14.05
C VAL A 357 10.27 4.58 -14.77
N GLU A 358 9.01 4.32 -14.47
CA GLU A 358 7.88 5.03 -15.07
C GLU A 358 7.08 5.79 -14.01
N ALA A 359 6.56 6.94 -14.41
CA ALA A 359 5.70 7.78 -13.60
C ALA A 359 4.61 8.37 -14.48
N GLU A 360 3.44 8.56 -13.88
CA GLU A 360 2.25 9.16 -14.49
C GLU A 360 1.90 10.43 -13.71
N ILE A 361 1.29 11.40 -14.38
CA ILE A 361 0.87 12.66 -13.75
C ILE A 361 -0.51 13.08 -14.23
N GLY A 362 -1.43 13.28 -13.28
CA GLY A 362 -2.75 13.84 -13.51
C GLY A 362 -2.87 15.27 -12.98
N GLY A 363 -3.96 15.95 -13.34
CA GLY A 363 -4.25 17.29 -12.86
C GLY A 363 -5.76 17.52 -12.73
N GLY A 364 -6.16 18.25 -11.68
CA GLY A 364 -7.58 18.47 -11.39
C GLY A 364 -7.84 19.56 -10.36
N ILE A 365 -9.11 19.95 -10.23
CA ILE A 365 -9.55 20.99 -9.27
C ILE A 365 -9.71 20.46 -7.84
N ASN A 366 -9.45 19.16 -7.64
CA ASN A 366 -9.33 18.53 -6.34
C ASN A 366 -8.43 17.29 -6.46
N TRP A 367 -8.02 16.74 -5.31
CA TRP A 367 -7.08 15.63 -5.28
C TRP A 367 -7.67 14.32 -5.86
N LEU A 368 -8.99 14.16 -5.89
CA LEU A 368 -9.59 12.99 -6.54
C LEU A 368 -9.48 13.06 -8.06
N GLU A 369 -9.66 14.24 -8.66
CA GLU A 369 -9.53 14.43 -10.11
C GLU A 369 -8.08 14.47 -10.59
N ALA A 370 -7.16 14.92 -9.74
CA ALA A 370 -5.75 14.96 -10.06
C ALA A 370 -5.09 13.58 -10.09
N HIS A 371 -5.72 12.58 -9.46
CA HIS A 371 -5.26 11.18 -9.36
C HIS A 371 -6.02 10.30 -10.35
#